data_AF-A0A3D5DG16-F1
#
_entry.id   AF-A0A3D5DG16-F1
#
_cell.length_a   1.000
_cell.length_b   1.000
_cell.length_c   1.000
_cell.angle_alpha   90.00
_cell.angle_beta   90.00
_cell.angle_gamma   90.00
#
_symmetry.space_group_name_H-M   'P 1'
#
loop_
_entity.id
_entity.type
_entity.pdbx_description
1 polymer ?
#
loop_
_entity_poly.entity_id
_entity_poly.type
_entity_poly.pdbx_seq_one_letter_code
_entity_poly.pdbx_strand_id
1 'polypeptide(L)'
;MVLNAEGNRFVEAYKDIEIVRTIAEQRLTKMCDDLLDLRFSETILEADCFEWLRGKLSINDATMIPGDTIYDKSRFAFLAMRAPEGRKAIAAFKEKQIEAIRVSGSAEEMLSISRDEKALLSITEEECPACMGFLSDVPSPHKISTIFARLDANCGSDVLRKLVNTFSFETKISETPFEGELGSTLKLARPDMLDVLGVEHELSALDRIGREVGCKWVANDRSKTLLQPLKMSATDMPQVGSFDSSFTDVADSRAADLWSEKKPIILYWSGGIDSTTALVALLKIMPHDGDLTICCNENSVAEYPEFFRKHIEGKLTVHTPTIKDVPTDRFYISSAFDVPVFANALTHLENSLLVTGELGDQIFGSVAFVNDASKINGDLEGYLSQFSETRDEIDALNAACPIPIKSITTLLWWWNFSCKWEEVVWRSLVHLDGDINKFKNIRHFFNTPDFQRWSIANDDLKIKDTIASYKWIAKDYIHDFSNDDDYRQNKIKVGSLGVFLGKALGVDNKDTFIAAGDTSTDVALIRQRYGDQLQRFLR
;
A
#
# COMPACT_ATOMS: atom_id res chain seq x y z
N MET A 1 31.69 29.62 -42.73
CA MET A 1 31.09 30.13 -43.98
C MET A 1 32.21 30.64 -44.87
N VAL A 2 32.44 29.99 -46.00
CA VAL A 2 33.37 30.43 -47.07
C VAL A 2 32.60 30.44 -48.38
N LEU A 3 33.02 31.20 -49.38
CA LEU A 3 32.42 31.04 -50.70
C LEU A 3 32.76 29.67 -51.28
N ASN A 4 31.80 29.04 -51.97
CA ASN A 4 32.07 27.83 -52.75
C ASN A 4 33.10 28.10 -53.86
N ALA A 5 33.60 27.03 -54.49
CA ALA A 5 34.59 27.12 -55.55
C ALA A 5 34.15 28.03 -56.72
N GLU A 6 32.84 28.15 -56.95
CA GLU A 6 32.26 29.01 -57.98
C GLU A 6 32.07 30.47 -57.54
N GLY A 7 32.34 30.82 -56.29
CA GLY A 7 32.26 32.20 -55.80
C GLY A 7 30.85 32.79 -55.78
N ASN A 8 29.81 31.96 -55.82
CA ASN A 8 28.42 32.43 -56.01
C ASN A 8 27.49 32.16 -54.82
N ARG A 9 27.91 31.37 -53.83
CA ARG A 9 27.19 31.21 -52.56
C ARG A 9 28.13 30.87 -51.42
N PHE A 10 27.76 31.30 -50.21
CA PHE A 10 28.45 30.86 -49.01
C PHE A 10 28.08 29.40 -48.71
N VAL A 11 29.10 28.58 -48.50
CA VAL A 11 28.99 27.21 -48.02
C VAL A 11 29.61 27.11 -46.63
N GLU A 12 29.10 26.19 -45.83
CA GLU A 12 29.72 25.84 -44.57
C GLU A 12 31.02 25.07 -44.86
N ALA A 13 32.15 25.74 -44.70
CA ALA A 13 33.42 25.03 -44.51
C ALA A 13 33.64 24.88 -43.01
N TYR A 14 33.74 23.63 -42.59
CA TYR A 14 34.25 23.29 -41.26
C TYR A 14 35.74 23.65 -41.18
N LYS A 15 36.22 23.87 -39.96
CA LYS A 15 37.66 23.94 -39.72
C LYS A 15 38.30 22.58 -40.02
N ASP A 16 39.63 22.54 -40.01
CA ASP A 16 40.37 21.27 -40.04
C ASP A 16 39.74 20.25 -39.08
N ILE A 17 39.63 19.01 -39.55
CA ILE A 17 38.85 17.98 -38.87
C ILE A 17 39.37 17.69 -37.45
N GLU A 18 40.68 17.85 -37.21
CA GLU A 18 41.28 17.71 -35.87
C GLU A 18 40.84 18.84 -34.94
N ILE A 19 40.69 20.04 -35.49
CA ILE A 19 40.19 21.21 -34.75
C ILE A 19 38.70 21.01 -34.41
N VAL A 20 37.91 20.48 -35.35
CA VAL A 20 36.48 20.18 -35.10
C VAL A 20 36.34 19.09 -34.05
N ARG A 21 37.14 18.02 -34.12
CA ARG A 21 37.17 16.94 -33.13
C ARG A 21 37.47 17.46 -31.74
N THR A 22 38.52 18.27 -31.60
CA THR A 22 38.90 18.89 -30.33
C THR A 22 37.76 19.72 -29.74
N ILE A 23 37.09 20.54 -30.57
CA ILE A 23 35.96 21.37 -30.14
C ILE A 23 34.75 20.51 -29.75
N ALA A 24 34.48 19.43 -30.48
CA ALA A 24 33.39 18.50 -30.20
C ALA A 24 33.60 17.75 -28.87
N GLU A 25 34.82 17.24 -28.62
CA GLU A 25 35.18 16.61 -27.33
C GLU A 25 35.05 17.58 -26.16
N GLN A 26 35.52 18.82 -26.32
CA GLN A 26 35.39 19.87 -25.29
C GLN A 26 33.94 20.21 -24.98
N ARG A 27 33.08 20.29 -26.01
CA ARG A 27 31.65 20.57 -25.85
C ARG A 27 30.92 19.43 -25.16
N LEU A 28 31.15 18.20 -25.60
CA LEU A 28 30.58 17.01 -24.96
C LEU A 28 31.04 16.88 -23.51
N THR A 29 32.32 17.10 -23.25
CA THR A 29 32.90 17.10 -21.91
C THR A 29 32.22 18.14 -21.03
N LYS A 30 32.16 19.39 -21.50
CA LYS A 30 31.49 20.46 -20.77
C LYS A 30 30.01 20.17 -20.54
N MET A 31 29.29 19.62 -21.52
CA MET A 31 27.88 19.25 -21.38
C MET A 31 27.67 18.16 -20.31
N CYS A 32 28.51 17.12 -20.32
CA CYS A 32 28.47 16.08 -19.29
C CYS A 32 28.87 16.63 -17.92
N ASP A 33 29.89 17.48 -17.83
CA ASP A 33 30.38 18.07 -16.58
C ASP A 33 29.36 19.07 -16.00
N ASP A 34 28.76 19.94 -16.83
CA ASP A 34 27.69 20.85 -16.42
C ASP A 34 26.46 20.06 -15.92
N LEU A 35 26.15 18.91 -16.53
CA LEU A 35 25.07 18.04 -16.08
C LEU A 35 25.44 17.33 -14.76
N LEU A 36 26.69 16.91 -14.60
CA LEU A 36 27.20 16.32 -13.36
C LEU A 36 27.15 17.35 -12.21
N ASP A 37 27.54 18.60 -12.47
CA ASP A 37 27.48 19.69 -11.50
C ASP A 37 26.04 20.09 -11.16
N LEU A 38 25.15 20.13 -12.16
CA LEU A 38 23.72 20.45 -11.98
C LEU A 38 22.98 19.37 -11.17
N ARG A 39 23.34 18.10 -11.35
CA ARG A 39 22.62 16.94 -10.78
C ARG A 39 23.30 16.36 -9.53
N PHE A 40 24.61 16.56 -9.39
CA PHE A 40 25.44 15.91 -8.37
C PHE A 40 26.55 16.86 -7.85
N SER A 41 26.22 18.07 -7.39
CA SER A 41 27.24 19.02 -6.90
C SER A 41 28.15 18.42 -5.81
N GLU A 42 29.47 18.66 -5.90
CA GLU A 42 30.53 18.09 -5.03
C GLU A 42 30.44 18.45 -3.53
N THR A 43 29.52 19.30 -3.11
CA THR A 43 29.46 19.84 -1.73
C THR A 43 28.82 18.92 -0.69
N ILE A 44 28.39 17.71 -1.06
CA ILE A 44 27.93 16.71 -0.08
C ILE A 44 28.89 15.53 -0.13
N LEU A 45 29.73 15.41 0.90
CA LEU A 45 30.68 14.31 1.04
C LEU A 45 29.90 13.00 1.22
N GLU A 46 29.86 12.23 0.14
CA GLU A 46 29.23 10.90 0.03
C GLU A 46 29.58 9.99 1.21
N ALA A 47 30.83 10.05 1.69
CA ALA A 47 31.30 9.29 2.85
C ALA A 47 30.59 9.66 4.17
N ASP A 48 30.30 10.94 4.40
CA ASP A 48 29.64 11.42 5.62
C ASP A 48 28.14 11.06 5.58
N CYS A 49 27.53 11.08 4.39
CA CYS A 49 26.17 10.56 4.18
C CYS A 49 26.09 9.06 4.44
N PHE A 50 27.07 8.28 3.98
CA PHE A 50 27.11 6.84 4.23
C PHE A 50 27.33 6.51 5.71
N GLU A 51 28.20 7.22 6.43
CA GLU A 51 28.41 6.99 7.86
C GLU A 51 27.22 7.47 8.73
N TRP A 52 26.49 8.51 8.30
CA TRP A 52 25.20 8.91 8.89
C TRP A 52 24.09 7.87 8.63
N LEU A 53 23.92 7.40 7.39
CA LEU A 53 22.95 6.36 7.03
C LEU A 53 23.24 5.00 7.68
N ARG A 54 24.50 4.75 8.05
CA ARG A 54 24.92 3.56 8.82
C ARG A 54 24.78 3.74 10.34
N GLY A 55 24.23 4.86 10.80
CA GLY A 55 23.95 5.11 12.22
C GLY A 55 25.18 5.38 13.08
N LYS A 56 26.33 5.72 12.49
CA LYS A 56 27.57 6.00 13.23
C LYS A 56 27.75 7.48 13.61
N LEU A 57 26.95 8.37 13.01
CA LEU A 57 26.92 9.81 13.29
C LEU A 57 25.55 10.21 13.83
N SER A 58 25.51 11.07 14.84
CA SER A 58 24.27 11.55 15.46
C SER A 58 23.63 12.69 14.66
N ILE A 59 22.37 13.05 14.98
CA ILE A 59 21.68 14.18 14.34
C ILE A 59 22.38 15.54 14.56
N ASN A 60 23.16 15.66 15.64
CA ASN A 60 23.97 16.84 15.92
C ASN A 60 25.24 16.91 15.05
N ASP A 61 25.67 15.77 14.49
CA ASP A 61 26.79 15.67 13.55
C ASP A 61 26.37 15.97 12.10
N ALA A 62 25.06 16.03 11.83
CA ALA A 62 24.46 16.39 10.53
C ALA A 62 24.49 17.90 10.22
N THR A 63 25.38 18.66 10.86
CA THR A 63 25.63 20.09 10.55
C THR A 63 26.33 20.30 9.20
N MET A 64 26.86 19.21 8.61
CA MET A 64 27.60 19.21 7.36
C MET A 64 26.74 19.02 6.10
N ILE A 65 25.45 18.68 6.23
CA ILE A 65 24.51 18.53 5.10
C ILE A 65 23.65 19.79 5.00
N PRO A 66 23.59 20.46 3.83
CA PRO A 66 22.77 21.66 3.64
C PRO A 66 21.29 21.42 4.01
N GLY A 67 20.64 22.41 4.61
CA GLY A 67 19.21 22.36 4.95
C GLY A 67 18.90 22.76 6.39
N ASP A 68 17.84 23.54 6.58
CA ASP A 68 17.44 24.06 7.90
C ASP A 68 16.52 23.10 8.67
N THR A 69 15.90 22.15 7.95
CA THR A 69 14.98 21.17 8.51
C THR A 69 15.49 19.74 8.29
N ILE A 70 15.03 18.79 9.10
CA ILE A 70 15.30 17.35 8.92
C ILE A 70 14.87 16.89 7.52
N TYR A 71 13.80 17.48 6.98
CA TYR A 71 13.33 17.18 5.64
C TYR A 71 14.27 17.68 4.55
N ASP A 72 14.78 18.90 4.66
CA ASP A 72 15.74 19.42 3.69
C ASP A 72 16.99 18.55 3.69
N LYS A 73 17.53 18.24 4.88
CA LYS A 73 18.71 17.38 5.03
C LYS A 73 18.47 15.97 4.48
N SER A 74 17.31 15.38 4.75
CA SER A 74 16.92 14.05 4.23
C SER A 74 16.74 14.06 2.72
N ARG A 75 16.12 15.11 2.17
CA ARG A 75 15.99 15.32 0.73
C ARG A 75 17.36 15.44 0.07
N PHE A 76 18.27 16.21 0.64
CA PHE A 76 19.62 16.38 0.12
C PHE A 76 20.46 15.10 0.23
N ALA A 77 20.37 14.35 1.33
CA ALA A 77 21.00 13.04 1.47
C ALA A 77 20.46 12.01 0.46
N PHE A 78 19.14 12.00 0.24
CA PHE A 78 18.49 11.12 -0.73
C PHE A 78 18.86 11.48 -2.19
N LEU A 79 19.01 12.77 -2.49
CA LEU A 79 19.51 13.23 -3.79
C LEU A 79 20.99 12.87 -3.99
N ALA A 80 21.82 12.91 -2.94
CA ALA A 80 23.22 12.49 -2.98
C ALA A 80 23.38 10.97 -3.17
N MET A 81 22.45 10.15 -2.66
CA MET A 81 22.42 8.70 -2.91
C MET A 81 22.16 8.31 -4.37
N ARG A 82 21.67 9.23 -5.22
CA ARG A 82 21.50 8.99 -6.67
C ARG A 82 22.83 9.00 -7.45
N ALA A 83 23.95 9.30 -6.79
CA ALA A 83 25.19 9.69 -7.46
C ALA A 83 26.05 8.56 -8.07
N PRO A 84 26.25 7.38 -7.48
CA PRO A 84 27.32 6.48 -7.97
C PRO A 84 27.01 5.87 -9.34
N GLU A 85 25.80 5.34 -9.53
CA GLU A 85 25.36 4.66 -10.76
C GLU A 85 25.05 5.68 -11.87
N GLY A 86 24.42 6.80 -11.53
CA GLY A 86 24.17 7.90 -12.46
C GLY A 86 25.45 8.56 -12.96
N ARG A 87 26.44 8.81 -12.07
CA ARG A 87 27.76 9.32 -12.46
C ARG A 87 28.54 8.31 -13.31
N LYS A 88 28.49 7.01 -12.97
CA LYS A 88 29.09 5.94 -13.78
C LYS A 88 28.45 5.84 -15.16
N ALA A 89 27.14 5.96 -15.27
CA ALA A 89 26.42 5.91 -16.55
C ALA A 89 26.73 7.14 -17.42
N ILE A 90 26.79 8.34 -16.84
CA ILE A 90 27.20 9.56 -17.55
C ILE A 90 28.68 9.49 -17.96
N ALA A 91 29.56 8.94 -17.12
CA ALA A 91 30.96 8.72 -17.46
C ALA A 91 31.12 7.70 -18.61
N ALA A 92 30.42 6.57 -18.55
CA ALA A 92 30.44 5.55 -19.59
C ALA A 92 29.87 6.08 -20.93
N PHE A 93 28.82 6.90 -20.87
CA PHE A 93 28.30 7.59 -22.05
C PHE A 93 29.29 8.60 -22.61
N LYS A 94 29.91 9.43 -21.75
CA LYS A 94 30.94 10.39 -22.13
C LYS A 94 32.09 9.69 -22.85
N GLU A 95 32.59 8.57 -22.31
CA GLU A 95 33.64 7.77 -22.95
C GLU A 95 33.20 7.20 -24.31
N LYS A 96 32.01 6.59 -24.37
CA LYS A 96 31.46 6.04 -25.62
C LYS A 96 31.31 7.09 -26.71
N GLN A 97 30.83 8.28 -26.36
CA GLN A 97 30.62 9.36 -27.33
C GLN A 97 31.91 10.08 -27.70
N ILE A 98 32.88 10.18 -26.79
CA ILE A 98 34.25 10.64 -27.13
C ILE A 98 34.87 9.68 -28.15
N GLU A 99 34.73 8.36 -27.96
CA GLU A 99 35.24 7.39 -28.92
C GLU A 99 34.54 7.52 -30.28
N ALA A 100 33.22 7.71 -30.30
CA ALA A 100 32.47 7.97 -31.53
C ALA A 100 32.95 9.26 -32.25
N ILE A 101 33.24 10.33 -31.50
CA ILE A 101 33.82 11.56 -32.05
C ILE A 101 35.24 11.32 -32.62
N ARG A 102 36.04 10.47 -31.98
CA ARG A 102 37.42 10.16 -32.41
C ARG A 102 37.48 9.38 -33.71
N VAL A 103 36.59 8.40 -33.88
CA VAL A 103 36.57 7.54 -35.06
C VAL A 103 35.76 8.14 -36.22
N SER A 104 34.96 9.18 -35.98
CA SER A 104 34.20 9.85 -37.03
C SER A 104 35.11 10.55 -38.04
N GLY A 105 34.78 10.42 -39.33
CA GLY A 105 35.38 11.17 -40.43
C GLY A 105 34.58 12.41 -40.83
N SER A 106 33.48 12.73 -40.12
CA SER A 106 32.53 13.77 -40.48
C SER A 106 32.45 14.85 -39.40
N ALA A 107 32.78 16.08 -39.77
CA ALA A 107 32.65 17.24 -38.90
C ALA A 107 31.19 17.48 -38.45
N GLU A 108 30.22 17.16 -39.31
CA GLU A 108 28.79 17.30 -39.01
C GLU A 108 28.34 16.26 -37.96
N GLU A 109 28.80 15.02 -38.10
CA GLU A 109 28.51 13.93 -37.16
C GLU A 109 29.12 14.21 -35.77
N MET A 110 30.39 14.61 -35.72
CA MET A 110 31.07 14.99 -34.46
C MET A 110 30.31 16.10 -33.71
N LEU A 111 29.85 17.12 -34.45
CA LEU A 111 29.14 18.25 -33.88
C LEU A 111 27.73 17.87 -33.43
N SER A 112 27.06 16.97 -34.15
CA SER A 112 25.76 16.40 -33.75
C SER A 112 25.89 15.62 -32.44
N ILE A 113 26.87 14.72 -32.33
CA ILE A 113 27.14 13.95 -31.12
C ILE A 113 27.41 14.88 -29.93
N SER A 114 28.23 15.92 -30.14
CA SER A 114 28.59 16.88 -29.07
C SER A 114 27.44 17.76 -28.55
N ARG A 115 26.26 17.67 -29.16
CA ARG A 115 25.06 18.48 -28.84
C ARG A 115 23.82 17.62 -28.55
N ASP A 116 23.96 16.30 -28.56
CA ASP A 116 22.83 15.39 -28.34
C ASP A 116 22.49 15.27 -26.84
N GLU A 117 21.99 16.37 -26.30
CA GLU A 117 21.50 16.46 -24.92
C GLU A 117 20.33 15.48 -24.69
N LYS A 118 19.56 15.17 -25.74
CA LYS A 118 18.41 14.27 -25.65
C LYS A 118 18.82 12.82 -25.41
N ALA A 119 19.85 12.34 -26.11
CA ALA A 119 20.43 11.01 -25.85
C ALA A 119 21.09 10.93 -24.46
N LEU A 120 21.66 12.03 -23.96
CA LEU A 120 22.24 12.12 -22.61
C LEU A 120 21.14 12.07 -21.53
N LEU A 121 20.00 12.73 -21.74
CA LEU A 121 18.86 12.69 -20.82
C LEU A 121 18.14 11.32 -20.80
N SER A 122 18.19 10.54 -21.88
CA SER A 122 17.56 9.22 -22.00
C SER A 122 18.33 8.05 -21.33
N ILE A 123 19.58 8.25 -20.91
CA ILE A 123 20.37 7.21 -20.19
C ILE A 123 19.78 6.90 -18.80
N THR A 124 18.78 7.68 -18.36
CA THR A 124 18.09 7.54 -17.07
C THR A 124 17.00 6.47 -17.06
N GLU A 125 16.75 5.75 -18.15
CA GLU A 125 15.56 4.88 -18.30
C GLU A 125 15.76 3.39 -17.99
N GLU A 126 16.78 3.00 -17.22
CA GLU A 126 16.91 1.62 -16.70
C GLU A 126 16.81 1.53 -15.17
N GLU A 127 16.01 2.41 -14.56
CA GLU A 127 15.38 2.13 -13.27
C GLU A 127 13.92 1.76 -13.52
N CYS A 128 13.41 0.78 -12.75
CA CYS A 128 12.04 0.28 -12.86
C CYS A 128 11.05 1.44 -13.11
N PRO A 129 10.22 1.39 -14.16
CA PRO A 129 9.31 2.49 -14.52
C PRO A 129 8.42 2.98 -13.36
N ALA A 130 8.14 2.10 -12.38
CA ALA A 130 7.42 2.46 -11.16
C ALA A 130 8.23 3.37 -10.20
N CYS A 131 9.56 3.20 -10.14
CA CYS A 131 10.47 4.06 -9.39
C CYS A 131 10.69 5.41 -10.12
N MET A 132 10.74 5.41 -11.46
CA MET A 132 10.88 6.63 -12.26
C MET A 132 9.65 7.55 -12.17
N GLY A 133 8.44 6.98 -12.22
CA GLY A 133 7.19 7.74 -11.99
C GLY A 133 7.02 8.23 -10.55
N PHE A 134 7.77 7.65 -9.60
CA PHE A 134 7.79 8.02 -8.18
C PHE A 134 8.72 9.22 -7.90
N LEU A 135 9.78 9.41 -8.70
CA LEU A 135 10.80 10.46 -8.49
C LEU A 135 10.45 11.83 -9.10
N SER A 136 9.42 11.92 -9.96
CA SER A 136 9.10 13.14 -10.70
C SER A 136 8.10 14.08 -10.02
N ASP A 137 7.37 13.62 -9.00
CA ASP A 137 6.32 14.39 -8.31
C ASP A 137 6.46 14.25 -6.79
N VAL A 138 6.69 15.38 -6.10
CA VAL A 138 6.78 15.43 -4.63
C VAL A 138 5.53 14.78 -4.00
N PRO A 139 5.68 13.82 -3.06
CA PRO A 139 4.52 13.07 -2.60
C PRO A 139 3.79 13.84 -1.50
N SER A 140 2.49 14.08 -1.73
CA SER A 140 1.57 14.33 -0.62
C SER A 140 1.40 13.05 0.22
N PRO A 141 0.93 13.16 1.48
CA PRO A 141 0.66 11.99 2.34
C PRO A 141 -0.20 10.91 1.69
N HIS A 142 -1.18 11.32 0.86
CA HIS A 142 -2.02 10.41 0.09
C HIS A 142 -1.23 9.63 -0.97
N LYS A 143 -0.23 10.27 -1.61
CA LYS A 143 0.63 9.63 -2.62
C LYS A 143 1.56 8.58 -2.02
N ILE A 144 1.96 8.70 -0.74
CA ILE A 144 2.77 7.70 -0.03
C ILE A 144 1.99 6.39 0.21
N SER A 145 0.71 6.45 0.54
CA SER A 145 -0.13 5.24 0.69
C SER A 145 -0.30 4.47 -0.63
N THR A 146 -0.30 5.19 -1.75
CA THR A 146 -0.26 4.58 -3.10
C THR A 146 1.09 3.97 -3.47
N ILE A 147 2.19 4.32 -2.81
CA ILE A 147 3.52 3.68 -3.01
C ILE A 147 3.42 2.20 -2.64
N PHE A 148 2.93 1.90 -1.44
CA PHE A 148 2.69 0.52 -1.00
C PHE A 148 1.57 -0.18 -1.77
N ALA A 149 0.77 0.54 -2.57
CA ALA A 149 -0.22 -0.04 -3.47
C ALA A 149 0.35 -0.48 -4.83
N ARG A 150 1.49 0.09 -5.22
CA ARG A 150 2.02 0.02 -6.59
C ARG A 150 3.44 -0.54 -6.67
N LEU A 151 4.18 -0.57 -5.57
CA LEU A 151 5.50 -1.19 -5.52
C LEU A 151 5.40 -2.68 -5.23
N ASP A 152 6.40 -3.42 -5.71
CA ASP A 152 6.61 -4.83 -5.38
C ASP A 152 6.85 -5.04 -3.88
N ALA A 153 6.56 -6.25 -3.38
CA ALA A 153 6.85 -6.64 -2.00
C ALA A 153 8.29 -6.30 -1.62
N ASN A 154 9.26 -6.58 -2.50
CA ASN A 154 10.67 -6.28 -2.28
C ASN A 154 10.96 -4.77 -2.35
N CYS A 155 10.46 -4.07 -3.38
CA CYS A 155 10.68 -2.64 -3.53
C CYS A 155 10.00 -1.80 -2.43
N GLY A 156 8.82 -2.20 -1.98
CA GLY A 156 8.08 -1.56 -0.89
C GLY A 156 8.77 -1.74 0.46
N SER A 157 9.35 -2.93 0.69
CA SER A 157 10.12 -3.25 1.90
C SER A 157 11.43 -2.47 1.97
N ASP A 158 12.16 -2.36 0.85
CA ASP A 158 13.36 -1.54 0.76
C ASP A 158 13.06 -0.06 0.96
N VAL A 159 11.98 0.46 0.35
CA VAL A 159 11.54 1.85 0.56
C VAL A 159 11.17 2.08 2.01
N LEU A 160 10.45 1.15 2.65
CA LEU A 160 10.10 1.24 4.06
C LEU A 160 11.35 1.31 4.96
N ARG A 161 12.30 0.39 4.78
CA ARG A 161 13.56 0.35 5.52
C ARG A 161 14.35 1.64 5.34
N LYS A 162 14.45 2.14 4.10
CA LYS A 162 15.09 3.43 3.79
C LYS A 162 14.42 4.57 4.54
N LEU A 163 13.10 4.66 4.51
CA LEU A 163 12.35 5.71 5.22
C LEU A 163 12.55 5.63 6.74
N VAL A 164 12.46 4.43 7.33
CA VAL A 164 12.69 4.25 8.78
C VAL A 164 14.08 4.72 9.20
N ASN A 165 15.11 4.33 8.44
CA ASN A 165 16.49 4.72 8.73
C ASN A 165 16.70 6.23 8.55
N THR A 166 16.26 6.80 7.42
CA THR A 166 16.44 8.22 7.10
C THR A 166 15.78 9.14 8.12
N PHE A 167 14.60 8.77 8.63
CA PHE A 167 13.87 9.59 9.58
C PHE A 167 14.06 9.16 11.04
N SER A 168 14.92 8.17 11.29
CA SER A 168 15.17 7.59 12.62
C SER A 168 13.88 7.22 13.34
N PHE A 169 12.92 6.61 12.62
CA PHE A 169 11.66 6.18 13.23
C PHE A 169 11.83 5.03 14.21
N GLU A 170 12.91 4.27 14.06
CA GLU A 170 13.29 3.24 15.02
C GLU A 170 14.02 3.88 16.20
N THR A 171 13.28 4.14 17.30
CA THR A 171 13.84 4.80 18.50
C THR A 171 14.10 3.85 19.65
N LYS A 172 13.53 2.65 19.59
CA LYS A 172 13.68 1.60 20.61
C LYS A 172 14.13 0.32 19.96
N ILE A 173 15.11 -0.33 20.57
CA ILE A 173 15.61 -1.63 20.11
C ILE A 173 15.47 -2.59 21.29
N SER A 174 14.80 -3.72 21.07
CA SER A 174 14.71 -4.79 22.08
C SER A 174 15.60 -5.95 21.66
N GLU A 175 16.77 -6.02 22.27
CA GLU A 175 17.79 -7.06 21.99
C GLU A 175 17.53 -8.37 22.75
N THR A 176 16.51 -8.41 23.63
CA THR A 176 16.24 -9.60 24.44
C THR A 176 15.80 -10.76 23.54
N PRO A 177 16.50 -11.92 23.58
CA PRO A 177 16.06 -13.11 22.87
C PRO A 177 14.63 -13.51 23.25
N PHE A 178 13.87 -14.03 22.30
CA PHE A 178 12.54 -14.53 22.55
C PHE A 178 12.62 -15.88 23.30
N GLU A 179 12.11 -15.93 24.53
CA GLU A 179 12.14 -17.13 25.39
C GLU A 179 10.95 -18.09 25.14
N GLY A 180 9.99 -17.71 24.30
CA GLY A 180 8.84 -18.54 23.96
C GLY A 180 9.08 -19.46 22.76
N GLU A 181 8.01 -20.16 22.36
CA GLU A 181 7.99 -20.96 21.14
C GLU A 181 7.00 -20.40 20.14
N LEU A 182 7.48 -20.03 18.95
CA LEU A 182 6.62 -19.57 17.86
C LEU A 182 5.63 -20.66 17.42
N GLY A 183 4.55 -20.24 16.79
CA GLY A 183 3.59 -21.07 16.08
C GLY A 183 4.21 -21.73 14.84
N SER A 184 3.45 -22.54 14.11
CA SER A 184 3.92 -23.24 12.90
C SER A 184 3.54 -22.53 11.58
N THR A 185 2.64 -21.57 11.65
CA THR A 185 2.11 -20.82 10.51
C THR A 185 1.84 -19.37 10.91
N LEU A 186 1.72 -18.48 9.93
CA LEU A 186 1.44 -17.05 10.10
C LEU A 186 -0.04 -16.75 9.80
N LYS A 187 -0.71 -15.99 10.66
CA LYS A 187 -2.05 -15.43 10.38
C LYS A 187 -1.96 -14.17 9.55
N LEU A 188 -0.90 -13.40 9.77
CA LEU A 188 -0.64 -12.12 9.13
C LEU A 188 0.88 -11.91 9.03
N ALA A 189 1.37 -11.45 7.88
CA ALA A 189 2.80 -11.17 7.68
C ALA A 189 2.98 -9.97 6.74
N ARG A 190 3.86 -9.04 7.14
CA ARG A 190 4.23 -7.93 6.26
C ARG A 190 5.08 -8.45 5.10
N PRO A 191 5.10 -7.75 3.96
CA PRO A 191 5.92 -8.14 2.81
C PRO A 191 7.41 -8.32 3.15
N ASP A 192 7.96 -7.49 4.05
CA ASP A 192 9.37 -7.52 4.47
C ASP A 192 9.74 -8.72 5.35
N MET A 193 8.79 -9.57 5.72
CA MET A 193 9.06 -10.86 6.37
C MET A 193 9.91 -11.77 5.48
N LEU A 194 9.72 -11.72 4.15
CA LEU A 194 10.49 -12.52 3.19
C LEU A 194 11.98 -12.15 3.22
N ASP A 195 12.28 -10.85 3.27
CA ASP A 195 13.64 -10.33 3.42
C ASP A 195 14.29 -10.80 4.73
N VAL A 196 13.52 -10.74 5.82
CA VAL A 196 13.97 -11.20 7.14
C VAL A 196 14.36 -12.68 7.10
N LEU A 197 13.59 -13.50 6.38
CA LEU A 197 13.85 -14.92 6.23
C LEU A 197 14.95 -15.25 5.21
N GLY A 198 15.37 -14.26 4.39
CA GLY A 198 16.41 -14.42 3.38
C GLY A 198 15.94 -15.20 2.15
N VAL A 199 14.66 -15.06 1.79
CA VAL A 199 14.08 -15.72 0.61
C VAL A 199 14.22 -14.80 -0.60
N GLU A 200 14.87 -15.26 -1.66
CA GLU A 200 14.74 -14.64 -2.98
C GLU A 200 13.31 -14.90 -3.50
N HIS A 201 12.56 -13.83 -3.71
CA HIS A 201 11.13 -13.90 -4.06
C HIS A 201 10.88 -13.24 -5.41
N GLU A 202 10.47 -14.04 -6.39
CA GLU A 202 9.94 -13.55 -7.66
C GLU A 202 8.42 -13.30 -7.57
N LEU A 203 7.91 -12.46 -8.46
CA LEU A 203 6.50 -12.09 -8.49
C LEU A 203 5.57 -13.25 -8.85
N SER A 204 4.96 -13.85 -7.83
CA SER A 204 4.00 -14.94 -8.00
C SER A 204 2.64 -14.46 -8.50
N ALA A 205 1.79 -15.39 -8.97
CA ALA A 205 0.38 -15.12 -9.21
C ALA A 205 -0.32 -14.46 -8.01
N LEU A 206 -0.03 -14.96 -6.80
CA LEU A 206 -0.66 -14.48 -5.56
C LEU A 206 -0.30 -13.01 -5.26
N ASP A 207 0.94 -12.60 -5.53
CA ASP A 207 1.36 -11.21 -5.37
C ASP A 207 0.64 -10.30 -6.36
N ARG A 208 0.53 -10.72 -7.62
CA ARG A 208 -0.17 -9.99 -8.68
C ARG A 208 -1.65 -9.83 -8.35
N ILE A 209 -2.30 -10.91 -7.91
CA ILE A 209 -3.69 -10.89 -7.43
C ILE A 209 -3.83 -9.96 -6.24
N GLY A 210 -2.96 -10.09 -5.24
CA GLY A 210 -2.95 -9.24 -4.05
C GLY A 210 -2.92 -7.76 -4.40
N ARG A 211 -2.06 -7.36 -5.34
CA ARG A 211 -1.99 -5.97 -5.84
C ARG A 211 -3.29 -5.51 -6.49
N GLU A 212 -3.89 -6.33 -7.35
CA GLU A 212 -5.15 -5.98 -8.02
C GLU A 212 -6.30 -5.73 -7.04
N VAL A 213 -6.32 -6.44 -5.90
CA VAL A 213 -7.32 -6.24 -4.83
C VAL A 213 -6.85 -5.31 -3.71
N GLY A 214 -5.69 -4.67 -3.89
CA GLY A 214 -5.11 -3.72 -2.96
C GLY A 214 -4.73 -4.33 -1.60
N CYS A 215 -4.34 -5.60 -1.58
CA CYS A 215 -3.68 -6.27 -0.45
C CYS A 215 -2.34 -5.58 -0.19
N LYS A 216 -2.10 -5.20 1.06
CA LYS A 216 -0.90 -4.49 1.53
C LYS A 216 0.02 -5.39 2.34
N TRP A 217 -0.52 -6.48 2.85
CA TRP A 217 0.20 -7.53 3.54
C TRP A 217 0.45 -8.69 2.58
N VAL A 218 1.22 -9.69 3.00
CA VAL A 218 1.37 -10.93 2.24
C VAL A 218 -0.03 -11.53 2.03
N ALA A 219 -0.45 -11.60 0.77
CA ALA A 219 -1.75 -12.16 0.40
C ALA A 219 -1.81 -13.64 0.80
N ASN A 220 -2.99 -14.11 1.15
CA ASN A 220 -3.18 -15.45 1.70
C ASN A 220 -4.33 -16.15 0.98
N ASP A 221 -3.99 -17.15 0.17
CA ASP A 221 -4.95 -17.93 -0.59
C ASP A 221 -5.71 -18.96 0.27
N ARG A 222 -6.98 -18.67 0.55
CA ARG A 222 -7.93 -19.54 1.26
C ARG A 222 -8.39 -20.75 0.45
N SER A 223 -8.26 -20.72 -0.88
CA SER A 223 -8.61 -21.85 -1.74
C SER A 223 -7.55 -22.96 -1.70
N LYS A 224 -6.33 -22.64 -1.25
CA LYS A 224 -5.18 -23.55 -1.15
C LYS A 224 -4.74 -24.09 -2.52
N THR A 225 -4.97 -23.31 -3.58
CA THR A 225 -4.57 -23.63 -4.96
C THR A 225 -3.22 -23.05 -5.32
N LEU A 226 -2.87 -21.89 -4.76
CA LEU A 226 -1.64 -21.19 -5.05
C LEU A 226 -0.51 -21.56 -4.08
N LEU A 227 0.71 -21.62 -4.61
CA LEU A 227 1.91 -21.69 -3.79
C LEU A 227 2.11 -20.36 -3.06
N GLN A 228 2.60 -20.45 -1.82
CA GLN A 228 2.91 -19.29 -0.99
C GLN A 228 4.33 -19.45 -0.48
N PRO A 229 5.17 -18.39 -0.51
CA PRO A 229 6.54 -18.47 0.02
C PRO A 229 6.53 -18.67 1.56
N LEU A 230 5.47 -18.22 2.22
CA LEU A 230 5.25 -18.39 3.65
C LEU A 230 4.16 -19.42 3.94
N LYS A 231 4.32 -20.14 5.05
CA LYS A 231 3.28 -20.98 5.65
C LYS A 231 2.23 -20.10 6.32
N MET A 232 1.25 -19.64 5.55
CA MET A 232 0.10 -18.90 6.07
C MET A 232 -1.01 -19.83 6.57
N SER A 233 -1.69 -19.41 7.63
CA SER A 233 -2.95 -19.98 8.12
C SER A 233 -4.11 -19.14 7.62
N ALA A 234 -5.20 -19.77 7.20
CA ALA A 234 -6.36 -19.07 6.70
C ALA A 234 -7.65 -19.72 7.20
N THR A 235 -8.67 -18.90 7.45
CA THR A 235 -10.00 -19.35 7.81
C THR A 235 -10.65 -20.02 6.61
N ASP A 236 -11.17 -21.23 6.80
CA ASP A 236 -11.83 -21.94 5.71
C ASP A 236 -13.05 -21.16 5.19
N MET A 237 -13.33 -21.28 3.90
CA MET A 237 -14.54 -20.73 3.29
C MET A 237 -15.74 -21.62 3.64
N PRO A 238 -16.90 -21.04 4.01
CA PRO A 238 -18.07 -21.84 4.33
C PRO A 238 -18.60 -22.53 3.08
N GLN A 239 -19.12 -23.74 3.25
CA GLN A 239 -19.91 -24.40 2.23
C GLN A 239 -21.25 -23.68 2.09
N VAL A 240 -21.63 -23.33 0.86
CA VAL A 240 -22.86 -22.54 0.62
C VAL A 240 -24.11 -23.39 0.86
N GLY A 241 -24.14 -24.62 0.33
CA GLY A 241 -25.33 -25.47 0.35
C GLY A 241 -26.54 -24.77 -0.30
N SER A 242 -27.74 -25.03 0.21
CA SER A 242 -28.91 -24.19 -0.07
C SER A 242 -28.88 -22.96 0.85
N PHE A 243 -28.80 -21.76 0.28
CA PHE A 243 -28.82 -20.50 1.02
C PHE A 243 -29.81 -19.53 0.36
N ASP A 244 -30.88 -19.18 1.07
CA ASP A 244 -32.01 -18.38 0.60
C ASP A 244 -32.28 -17.12 1.46
N SER A 245 -31.53 -16.93 2.55
CA SER A 245 -31.64 -15.73 3.40
C SER A 245 -31.35 -14.46 2.60
N SER A 246 -32.21 -13.46 2.78
CA SER A 246 -31.99 -12.14 2.17
C SER A 246 -30.82 -11.40 2.85
N PHE A 247 -30.33 -10.34 2.20
CA PHE A 247 -29.30 -9.48 2.81
C PHE A 247 -29.79 -8.89 4.15
N THR A 248 -31.06 -8.49 4.21
CA THR A 248 -31.72 -7.97 5.41
C THR A 248 -31.71 -8.99 6.54
N ASP A 249 -32.08 -10.25 6.26
CA ASP A 249 -32.10 -11.30 7.28
C ASP A 249 -30.71 -11.55 7.86
N VAL A 250 -29.68 -11.60 7.00
CA VAL A 250 -28.30 -11.82 7.42
C VAL A 250 -27.78 -10.64 8.26
N ALA A 251 -28.06 -9.40 7.86
CA ALA A 251 -27.64 -8.20 8.59
C ALA A 251 -28.35 -8.06 9.94
N ASP A 252 -29.67 -8.27 9.97
CA ASP A 252 -30.47 -8.20 11.20
C ASP A 252 -30.08 -9.34 12.16
N SER A 253 -29.87 -10.56 11.66
CA SER A 253 -29.39 -11.68 12.49
C SER A 253 -28.02 -11.39 13.09
N ARG A 254 -27.09 -10.80 12.32
CA ARG A 254 -25.78 -10.43 12.84
C ARG A 254 -25.88 -9.42 13.98
N ALA A 255 -26.70 -8.38 13.83
CA ALA A 255 -26.89 -7.43 14.92
C ALA A 255 -27.52 -8.10 16.16
N ALA A 256 -28.38 -9.11 15.98
CA ALA A 256 -28.99 -9.86 17.08
C ALA A 256 -27.95 -10.68 17.83
N ASP A 257 -27.04 -11.33 17.09
CA ASP A 257 -25.91 -12.06 17.67
C ASP A 257 -25.03 -11.14 18.51
N LEU A 258 -24.72 -9.93 18.01
CA LEU A 258 -23.91 -8.95 18.74
C LEU A 258 -24.58 -8.48 20.03
N TRP A 259 -25.88 -8.18 19.99
CA TRP A 259 -26.64 -7.82 21.20
C TRP A 259 -26.76 -8.99 22.19
N SER A 260 -26.80 -10.23 21.69
CA SER A 260 -26.88 -11.44 22.53
C SER A 260 -25.65 -11.66 23.42
N GLU A 261 -24.51 -11.06 23.07
CA GLU A 261 -23.28 -11.10 23.87
C GLU A 261 -23.39 -10.28 25.18
N LYS A 262 -24.45 -9.46 25.33
CA LYS A 262 -24.76 -8.67 26.54
C LYS A 262 -23.60 -7.80 27.03
N LYS A 263 -22.88 -7.21 26.08
CA LYS A 263 -21.80 -6.24 26.33
C LYS A 263 -22.17 -4.90 25.66
N PRO A 264 -21.73 -3.77 26.23
CA PRO A 264 -21.76 -2.49 25.53
C PRO A 264 -21.10 -2.60 24.15
N ILE A 265 -21.64 -1.90 23.16
CA ILE A 265 -21.15 -1.91 21.79
C ILE A 265 -20.59 -0.52 21.46
N ILE A 266 -19.34 -0.50 20.98
CA ILE A 266 -18.71 0.67 20.37
C ILE A 266 -18.59 0.42 18.88
N LEU A 267 -19.36 1.16 18.08
CA LEU A 267 -19.30 1.07 16.63
C LEU A 267 -18.36 2.13 16.06
N TYR A 268 -17.39 1.70 15.27
CA TYR A 268 -16.56 2.59 14.46
C TYR A 268 -17.31 2.98 13.18
N TRP A 269 -17.83 4.20 13.17
CA TRP A 269 -18.67 4.71 12.09
C TRP A 269 -17.91 5.73 11.26
N SER A 270 -17.73 5.43 9.96
CA SER A 270 -17.02 6.31 9.03
C SER A 270 -17.95 7.11 8.12
N GLY A 271 -19.28 6.97 8.23
CA GLY A 271 -20.25 7.50 7.25
C GLY A 271 -20.30 6.72 5.92
N GLY A 272 -19.38 5.78 5.71
CA GLY A 272 -19.36 4.89 4.55
C GLY A 272 -20.46 3.83 4.58
N ILE A 273 -20.68 3.18 3.43
CA ILE A 273 -21.75 2.19 3.23
C ILE A 273 -21.64 1.05 4.26
N ASP A 274 -20.44 0.52 4.46
CA ASP A 274 -20.21 -0.67 5.29
C ASP A 274 -20.49 -0.41 6.78
N SER A 275 -19.92 0.66 7.33
CA SER A 275 -20.15 1.03 8.74
C SER A 275 -21.57 1.52 8.99
N THR A 276 -22.21 2.17 8.01
CA THR A 276 -23.60 2.61 8.14
C THR A 276 -24.57 1.44 8.07
N THR A 277 -24.27 0.40 7.28
CA THR A 277 -25.02 -0.86 7.30
C THR A 277 -24.98 -1.50 8.70
N ALA A 278 -23.79 -1.60 9.29
CA ALA A 278 -23.65 -2.11 10.66
C ALA A 278 -24.43 -1.27 11.69
N LEU A 279 -24.40 0.06 11.56
CA LEU A 279 -25.15 0.96 12.44
C LEU A 279 -26.66 0.77 12.30
N VAL A 280 -27.18 0.76 11.07
CA VAL A 280 -28.61 0.55 10.81
C VAL A 280 -29.06 -0.79 11.36
N ALA A 281 -28.29 -1.86 11.16
CA ALA A 281 -28.62 -3.17 11.71
C ALA A 281 -28.69 -3.16 13.23
N LEU A 282 -27.71 -2.56 13.91
CA LEU A 282 -27.72 -2.44 15.36
C LEU A 282 -28.90 -1.62 15.88
N LEU A 283 -29.26 -0.52 15.20
CA LEU A 283 -30.36 0.37 15.59
C LEU A 283 -31.74 -0.27 15.41
N LYS A 284 -31.94 -1.03 14.32
CA LYS A 284 -33.24 -1.68 14.01
C LYS A 284 -33.70 -2.64 15.11
N ILE A 285 -32.76 -3.28 15.79
CA ILE A 285 -33.03 -4.32 16.78
C ILE A 285 -32.35 -4.05 18.13
N MET A 286 -31.99 -2.80 18.39
CA MET A 286 -31.42 -2.37 19.66
C MET A 286 -32.41 -2.67 20.79
N PRO A 287 -32.02 -3.46 21.82
CA PRO A 287 -32.88 -3.67 22.96
C PRO A 287 -33.07 -2.37 23.74
N HIS A 288 -34.12 -2.29 24.56
CA HIS A 288 -34.43 -1.08 25.33
C HIS A 288 -33.27 -0.65 26.26
N ASP A 289 -32.51 -1.60 26.78
CA ASP A 289 -31.32 -1.41 27.61
C ASP A 289 -29.99 -1.51 26.84
N GLY A 290 -30.04 -1.44 25.51
CA GLY A 290 -28.87 -1.49 24.65
C GLY A 290 -27.96 -0.28 24.84
N ASP A 291 -26.68 -0.55 25.13
CA ASP A 291 -25.63 0.48 25.23
C ASP A 291 -24.83 0.52 23.93
N LEU A 292 -25.08 1.55 23.11
CA LEU A 292 -24.41 1.80 21.84
C LEU A 292 -23.70 3.16 21.86
N THR A 293 -22.39 3.12 21.70
CA THR A 293 -21.54 4.30 21.50
C THR A 293 -21.02 4.35 20.06
N ILE A 294 -21.12 5.52 19.43
CA ILE A 294 -20.60 5.76 18.08
C ILE A 294 -19.23 6.41 18.18
N CYS A 295 -18.21 5.73 17.67
CA CYS A 295 -16.86 6.28 17.50
C CYS A 295 -16.72 6.87 16.10
N CYS A 296 -16.59 8.20 16.00
CA CYS A 296 -16.50 8.90 14.70
C CYS A 296 -15.76 10.24 14.83
N ASN A 297 -15.31 10.81 13.71
CA ASN A 297 -14.67 12.12 13.63
C ASN A 297 -15.34 13.02 12.59
N GLU A 298 -14.83 14.25 12.41
CA GLU A 298 -15.38 15.23 11.47
C GLU A 298 -15.46 14.70 10.03
N ASN A 299 -14.48 13.92 9.57
CA ASN A 299 -14.51 13.30 8.24
C ASN A 299 -15.66 12.30 8.11
N SER A 300 -15.94 11.55 9.18
CA SER A 300 -17.04 10.58 9.21
C SER A 300 -18.40 11.30 9.14
N VAL A 301 -18.52 12.40 9.88
CA VAL A 301 -19.72 13.26 9.86
C VAL A 301 -19.88 13.90 8.48
N ALA A 302 -18.81 14.41 7.88
CA ALA A 302 -18.83 14.98 6.54
C ALA A 302 -19.18 13.96 5.45
N GLU A 303 -18.83 12.68 5.65
CA GLU A 303 -19.15 11.61 4.69
C GLU A 303 -20.64 11.26 4.66
N TYR A 304 -21.35 11.35 5.80
CA TYR A 304 -22.81 11.19 5.83
C TYR A 304 -23.52 12.13 6.84
N PRO A 305 -23.59 13.44 6.56
CA PRO A 305 -24.05 14.45 7.53
C PRO A 305 -25.51 14.28 7.94
N GLU A 306 -26.37 13.97 6.98
CA GLU A 306 -27.81 13.88 7.21
C GLU A 306 -28.16 12.70 8.12
N PHE A 307 -27.46 11.57 7.99
CA PHE A 307 -27.62 10.43 8.90
C PHE A 307 -27.14 10.78 10.31
N PHE A 308 -25.99 11.45 10.44
CA PHE A 308 -25.48 11.87 11.75
C PHE A 308 -26.50 12.76 12.47
N ARG A 309 -26.96 13.82 11.81
CA ARG A 309 -27.95 14.76 12.35
C ARG A 309 -29.27 14.09 12.72
N LYS A 310 -29.78 13.17 11.88
CA LYS A 310 -31.08 12.52 12.09
C LYS A 310 -31.03 11.38 13.10
N HIS A 311 -29.95 10.62 13.18
CA HIS A 311 -29.95 9.33 13.89
C HIS A 311 -28.88 9.21 14.98
N ILE A 312 -27.88 10.09 15.03
CA ILE A 312 -26.76 10.00 15.98
C ILE A 312 -26.77 11.20 16.94
N GLU A 313 -26.75 12.42 16.39
CA GLU A 313 -26.64 13.66 17.16
C GLU A 313 -27.76 13.81 18.20
N GLY A 314 -27.38 13.94 19.47
CA GLY A 314 -28.32 14.06 20.59
C GLY A 314 -29.16 12.80 20.88
N LYS A 315 -28.92 11.69 20.17
CA LYS A 315 -29.67 10.43 20.31
C LYS A 315 -28.83 9.27 20.80
N LEU A 316 -27.55 9.25 20.44
CA LEU A 316 -26.59 8.23 20.82
C LEU A 316 -25.39 8.86 21.53
N THR A 317 -24.69 8.06 22.34
CA THR A 317 -23.39 8.47 22.88
C THR A 317 -22.39 8.55 21.74
N VAL A 318 -21.70 9.67 21.61
CA VAL A 318 -20.65 9.88 20.60
C VAL A 318 -19.30 9.99 21.29
N HIS A 319 -18.35 9.19 20.82
CA HIS A 319 -16.95 9.31 21.17
C HIS A 319 -16.16 9.82 19.96
N THR A 320 -15.51 10.97 20.11
CA THR A 320 -14.58 11.48 19.11
C THR A 320 -13.17 11.11 19.54
N PRO A 321 -12.44 10.27 18.78
CA PRO A 321 -11.09 9.91 19.15
C PRO A 321 -10.19 11.14 19.06
N THR A 322 -9.49 11.44 20.16
CA THR A 322 -8.46 12.48 20.19
C THR A 322 -7.31 12.09 19.26
N ILE A 323 -7.14 12.82 18.17
CA ILE A 323 -5.94 12.77 17.35
C ILE A 323 -4.90 13.60 18.12
N LYS A 324 -3.81 13.00 18.59
CA LYS A 324 -2.71 13.77 19.18
C LYS A 324 -2.19 14.71 18.10
N ASP A 325 -2.23 16.02 18.35
CA ASP A 325 -1.50 17.03 17.57
C ASP A 325 0.00 16.75 17.71
N VAL A 326 0.51 15.87 16.85
CA VAL A 326 1.96 15.75 16.67
C VAL A 326 2.36 16.89 15.74
N PRO A 327 3.37 17.71 16.11
CA PRO A 327 3.81 18.84 15.30
C PRO A 327 4.00 18.45 13.83
N THR A 328 3.42 19.27 12.96
CA THR A 328 3.30 19.08 11.51
C THR A 328 4.63 19.25 10.75
N ASP A 329 5.76 19.29 11.44
CA ASP A 329 7.11 19.35 10.89
C ASP A 329 7.73 17.96 10.67
N ARG A 330 7.07 16.90 11.17
CA ARG A 330 7.38 15.50 10.85
C ARG A 330 6.46 15.04 9.73
N PHE A 331 7.05 14.94 8.53
CA PHE A 331 6.45 14.37 7.34
C PHE A 331 5.70 13.08 7.67
N TYR A 332 4.51 12.93 7.11
CA TYR A 332 3.49 11.88 7.27
C TYR A 332 3.99 10.43 7.10
N ILE A 333 4.89 10.01 7.97
CA ILE A 333 5.29 8.62 8.21
C ILE A 333 5.19 8.30 9.71
N SER A 334 5.02 9.32 10.58
CA SER A 334 4.40 9.11 11.91
C SER A 334 3.03 8.40 11.79
N SER A 335 2.37 8.51 10.63
CA SER A 335 1.13 7.83 10.25
C SER A 335 1.31 6.60 9.34
N ALA A 336 2.45 5.93 9.32
CA ALA A 336 2.54 4.57 8.74
C ALA A 336 2.54 3.48 9.83
N PHE A 337 2.74 3.89 11.08
CA PHE A 337 2.93 3.01 12.23
C PHE A 337 2.07 3.37 13.44
N ASP A 338 1.57 4.61 13.55
CA ASP A 338 0.69 5.07 14.64
C ASP A 338 -0.70 5.46 14.11
N VAL A 339 -1.77 4.99 14.77
CA VAL A 339 -3.17 5.26 14.40
C VAL A 339 -3.95 5.74 15.62
N PRO A 340 -4.18 7.06 15.74
CA PRO A 340 -4.91 7.63 16.87
C PRO A 340 -6.35 7.10 17.02
N VAL A 341 -6.96 6.66 15.92
CA VAL A 341 -8.35 6.17 15.89
C VAL A 341 -8.54 4.94 16.78
N PHE A 342 -7.55 4.03 16.85
CA PHE A 342 -7.64 2.83 17.70
C PHE A 342 -7.01 3.01 19.08
N ALA A 343 -6.15 4.01 19.28
CA ALA A 343 -5.51 4.28 20.57
C ALA A 343 -6.55 4.54 21.69
N ASN A 344 -7.69 5.18 21.36
CA ASN A 344 -8.78 5.39 22.32
C ASN A 344 -9.74 4.17 22.43
N ALA A 345 -9.73 3.26 21.45
CA ALA A 345 -10.46 2.00 21.54
C ALA A 345 -9.95 1.12 22.71
N LEU A 346 -8.65 1.22 22.96
CA LEU A 346 -7.92 0.39 23.92
C LEU A 346 -8.45 0.49 25.35
N THR A 347 -8.99 1.64 25.76
CA THR A 347 -9.55 1.84 27.11
C THR A 347 -10.90 1.17 27.31
N HIS A 348 -11.61 0.84 26.23
CA HIS A 348 -12.97 0.30 26.30
C HIS A 348 -13.06 -1.19 25.95
N LEU A 349 -12.04 -1.74 25.29
CA LEU A 349 -12.00 -3.13 24.81
C LEU A 349 -12.01 -4.18 25.92
N GLU A 350 -11.77 -3.83 27.18
CA GLU A 350 -11.87 -4.81 28.28
C GLU A 350 -13.32 -5.20 28.58
N ASN A 351 -14.27 -4.25 28.41
CA ASN A 351 -15.66 -4.42 28.84
C ASN A 351 -16.68 -4.27 27.70
N SER A 352 -16.25 -3.82 26.51
CA SER A 352 -17.15 -3.52 25.39
C SER A 352 -16.75 -4.31 24.15
N LEU A 353 -17.72 -4.58 23.28
CA LEU A 353 -17.47 -5.03 21.92
C LEU A 353 -17.12 -3.85 21.03
N LEU A 354 -16.06 -3.99 20.24
CA LEU A 354 -15.72 -3.03 19.21
C LEU A 354 -16.20 -3.57 17.87
N VAL A 355 -17.19 -2.91 17.29
CA VAL A 355 -17.76 -3.28 16.00
C VAL A 355 -17.18 -2.39 14.90
N THR A 356 -16.83 -2.99 13.76
CA THR A 356 -16.34 -2.27 12.57
C THR A 356 -17.09 -2.71 11.32
N GLY A 357 -17.12 -1.87 10.28
CA GLY A 357 -17.61 -2.23 8.94
C GLY A 357 -16.62 -3.05 8.09
N GLU A 358 -15.52 -3.53 8.67
CA GLU A 358 -14.52 -4.33 7.96
C GLU A 358 -15.11 -5.62 7.39
N LEU A 359 -14.42 -6.15 6.37
CA LEU A 359 -14.85 -7.26 5.50
C LEU A 359 -16.05 -6.95 4.60
N GLY A 360 -16.67 -5.76 4.69
CA GLY A 360 -17.71 -5.36 3.75
C GLY A 360 -17.22 -5.36 2.30
N ASP A 361 -15.99 -4.90 2.03
CA ASP A 361 -15.44 -4.98 0.68
C ASP A 361 -15.28 -6.44 0.22
N GLN A 362 -14.85 -7.37 1.06
CA GLN A 362 -14.76 -8.79 0.70
C GLN A 362 -16.13 -9.43 0.42
N ILE A 363 -17.20 -8.96 1.08
CA ILE A 363 -18.57 -9.44 0.82
C ILE A 363 -19.12 -8.92 -0.50
N PHE A 364 -18.86 -7.66 -0.87
CA PHE A 364 -19.48 -7.05 -2.04
C PHE A 364 -18.59 -6.99 -3.29
N GLY A 365 -17.27 -7.02 -3.18
CA GLY A 365 -16.45 -6.78 -4.37
C GLY A 365 -15.01 -6.43 -4.07
N SER A 366 -14.49 -5.40 -4.73
CA SER A 366 -13.11 -4.96 -4.56
C SER A 366 -13.01 -3.44 -4.66
N VAL A 367 -12.05 -2.87 -3.93
CA VAL A 367 -11.67 -1.46 -4.06
C VAL A 367 -11.17 -1.14 -5.48
N ALA A 368 -10.75 -2.15 -6.25
CA ALA A 368 -10.32 -1.96 -7.63
C ALA A 368 -11.38 -1.28 -8.51
N PHE A 369 -12.67 -1.44 -8.23
CA PHE A 369 -13.74 -0.76 -8.99
C PHE A 369 -13.71 0.77 -8.79
N VAL A 370 -13.30 1.22 -7.61
CA VAL A 370 -13.17 2.65 -7.30
C VAL A 370 -11.92 3.22 -7.97
N ASN A 371 -10.85 2.44 -8.01
CA ASN A 371 -9.59 2.84 -8.65
C ASN A 371 -9.71 2.89 -10.18
N ASP A 372 -10.51 1.99 -10.76
CA ASP A 372 -10.75 1.91 -12.19
C ASP A 372 -12.16 1.38 -12.47
N ALA A 373 -13.09 2.31 -12.70
CA ALA A 373 -14.48 1.98 -13.00
C ALA A 373 -14.65 1.28 -14.36
N SER A 374 -13.67 1.33 -15.26
CA SER A 374 -13.75 0.65 -16.56
C SER A 374 -13.78 -0.88 -16.40
N LYS A 375 -13.24 -1.40 -15.29
CA LYS A 375 -13.26 -2.82 -14.94
C LYS A 375 -14.67 -3.37 -14.71
N ILE A 376 -15.67 -2.52 -14.45
CA ILE A 376 -17.05 -2.99 -14.20
C ILE A 376 -17.67 -3.60 -15.47
N ASN A 377 -17.39 -3.01 -16.63
CA ASN A 377 -17.94 -3.41 -17.93
C ASN A 377 -16.85 -3.93 -18.89
N GLY A 378 -15.67 -4.25 -18.37
CA GLY A 378 -14.54 -4.68 -19.18
C GLY A 378 -14.64 -6.13 -19.66
N ASP A 379 -13.85 -6.44 -20.68
CA ASP A 379 -13.73 -7.80 -21.22
C ASP A 379 -12.86 -8.69 -20.31
N LEU A 380 -13.43 -9.81 -19.87
CA LEU A 380 -12.78 -10.72 -18.91
C LEU A 380 -11.49 -11.33 -19.49
N GLU A 381 -11.53 -11.84 -20.72
CA GLU A 381 -10.36 -12.48 -21.32
C GLU A 381 -9.26 -11.47 -21.67
N GLY A 382 -9.64 -10.30 -22.21
CA GLY A 382 -8.70 -9.20 -22.41
C GLY A 382 -8.05 -8.75 -21.10
N TYR A 383 -8.79 -8.73 -19.99
CA TYR A 383 -8.21 -8.46 -18.67
C TYR A 383 -7.26 -9.57 -18.21
N LEU A 384 -7.66 -10.83 -18.30
CA LEU A 384 -6.82 -11.96 -17.89
C LEU A 384 -5.56 -12.14 -18.76
N SER A 385 -5.57 -11.70 -20.02
CA SER A 385 -4.41 -11.73 -20.90
C SER A 385 -3.22 -10.90 -20.40
N GLN A 386 -3.47 -9.92 -19.50
CA GLN A 386 -2.44 -9.12 -18.86
C GLN A 386 -1.57 -9.94 -17.88
N PHE A 387 -2.02 -11.14 -17.52
CA PHE A 387 -1.35 -12.05 -16.61
C PHE A 387 -0.80 -13.30 -17.32
N SER A 388 -0.43 -13.18 -18.60
CA SER A 388 0.01 -14.30 -19.43
C SER A 388 1.12 -15.18 -18.80
N GLU A 389 2.05 -14.56 -18.07
CA GLU A 389 3.15 -15.27 -17.38
C GLU A 389 2.69 -16.18 -16.23
N THR A 390 1.58 -15.84 -15.58
CA THR A 390 1.05 -16.54 -14.40
C THR A 390 -0.36 -17.05 -14.64
N ARG A 391 -0.76 -17.21 -15.91
CA ARG A 391 -2.15 -17.50 -16.31
C ARG A 391 -2.62 -18.84 -15.77
N ASP A 392 -1.79 -19.88 -15.86
CA ASP A 392 -2.15 -21.23 -15.41
C ASP A 392 -2.46 -21.28 -13.91
N GLU A 393 -1.69 -20.56 -13.09
CA GLU A 393 -1.90 -20.45 -11.65
C GLU A 393 -3.17 -19.67 -11.32
N ILE A 394 -3.38 -18.54 -12.01
CA ILE A 394 -4.61 -17.73 -11.87
C ILE A 394 -5.84 -18.54 -12.28
N ASP A 395 -5.77 -19.31 -13.36
CA ASP A 395 -6.85 -20.16 -13.81
C ASP A 395 -7.13 -21.30 -12.82
N ALA A 396 -6.09 -21.85 -12.17
CA ALA A 396 -6.27 -22.82 -11.08
C ALA A 396 -7.01 -22.22 -9.88
N LEU A 397 -6.66 -21.00 -9.46
CA LEU A 397 -7.39 -20.27 -8.42
C LEU A 397 -8.83 -19.98 -8.83
N ASN A 398 -9.03 -19.52 -10.07
CA ASN A 398 -10.36 -19.18 -10.59
C ASN A 398 -11.26 -20.41 -10.71
N ALA A 399 -10.70 -21.58 -11.05
CA ALA A 399 -11.41 -22.85 -11.08
C ALA A 399 -11.90 -23.32 -9.70
N ALA A 400 -11.25 -22.86 -8.62
CA ALA A 400 -11.70 -23.11 -7.24
C ALA A 400 -12.81 -22.16 -6.77
N CYS A 401 -13.20 -21.17 -7.58
CA CYS A 401 -14.33 -20.30 -7.27
C CYS A 401 -15.62 -21.14 -7.17
N PRO A 402 -16.42 -20.99 -6.10
CA PRO A 402 -17.65 -21.75 -5.93
C PRO A 402 -18.76 -21.39 -6.93
N ILE A 403 -18.58 -20.31 -7.72
CA ILE A 403 -19.52 -19.86 -8.74
C ILE A 403 -18.78 -19.60 -10.07
N PRO A 404 -19.48 -19.66 -11.22
CA PRO A 404 -18.86 -19.33 -12.50
C PRO A 404 -18.45 -17.86 -12.57
N ILE A 405 -17.17 -17.61 -12.87
CA ILE A 405 -16.66 -16.26 -13.13
C ILE A 405 -17.01 -15.86 -14.56
N LYS A 406 -17.95 -14.92 -14.72
CA LYS A 406 -18.46 -14.46 -16.03
C LYS A 406 -18.07 -13.03 -16.38
N SER A 407 -17.51 -12.29 -15.44
CA SER A 407 -17.13 -10.89 -15.57
C SER A 407 -15.92 -10.58 -14.71
N ILE A 408 -15.28 -9.44 -15.00
CA ILE A 408 -14.20 -8.91 -14.16
C ILE A 408 -14.71 -8.60 -12.74
N THR A 409 -15.98 -8.21 -12.58
CA THR A 409 -16.57 -7.95 -11.25
C THR A 409 -16.60 -9.19 -10.38
N THR A 410 -17.05 -10.34 -10.90
CA THR A 410 -17.00 -11.63 -10.19
C THR A 410 -15.56 -12.07 -9.94
N LEU A 411 -14.65 -11.88 -10.90
CA LEU A 411 -13.23 -12.22 -10.75
C LEU A 411 -12.56 -11.44 -9.60
N LEU A 412 -12.71 -10.11 -9.59
CA LEU A 412 -12.10 -9.25 -8.57
C LEU A 412 -12.73 -9.42 -7.20
N TRP A 413 -14.04 -9.72 -7.14
CA TRP A 413 -14.68 -10.18 -5.92
C TRP A 413 -14.02 -11.47 -5.41
N TRP A 414 -13.89 -12.49 -6.27
CA TRP A 414 -13.31 -13.78 -5.91
C TRP A 414 -11.91 -13.60 -5.34
N TRP A 415 -11.03 -12.90 -6.06
CA TRP A 415 -9.68 -12.60 -5.60
C TRP A 415 -9.66 -11.86 -4.25
N ASN A 416 -10.56 -10.91 -4.04
CA ASN A 416 -10.62 -10.18 -2.78
C ASN A 416 -11.10 -11.09 -1.63
N PHE A 417 -12.10 -11.92 -1.90
CA PHE A 417 -12.71 -12.86 -0.97
C PHE A 417 -11.76 -14.01 -0.58
N SER A 418 -10.98 -14.52 -1.54
CA SER A 418 -10.10 -15.67 -1.38
C SER A 418 -8.70 -15.30 -0.90
N CYS A 419 -8.16 -14.15 -1.31
CA CYS A 419 -6.73 -13.81 -1.10
C CYS A 419 -6.48 -12.68 -0.09
N LYS A 420 -7.46 -11.84 0.24
CA LYS A 420 -7.28 -10.66 1.12
C LYS A 420 -8.04 -10.74 2.46
N TRP A 421 -8.84 -11.79 2.67
CA TRP A 421 -9.69 -11.92 3.86
C TRP A 421 -8.91 -11.81 5.18
N GLU A 422 -7.83 -12.58 5.34
CA GLU A 422 -7.05 -12.62 6.58
C GLU A 422 -6.35 -11.28 6.86
N GLU A 423 -5.87 -10.56 5.83
CA GLU A 423 -5.37 -9.19 6.03
C GLU A 423 -6.43 -8.34 6.71
N VAL A 424 -7.66 -8.36 6.21
CA VAL A 424 -8.71 -7.46 6.71
C VAL A 424 -9.19 -7.87 8.11
N VAL A 425 -9.20 -9.17 8.41
CA VAL A 425 -9.45 -9.67 9.78
C VAL A 425 -8.37 -9.16 10.72
N TRP A 426 -7.10 -9.39 10.41
CA TRP A 426 -6.02 -9.19 11.37
C TRP A 426 -5.42 -7.78 11.33
N ARG A 427 -5.65 -6.96 10.30
CA ARG A 427 -5.00 -5.64 10.20
C ARG A 427 -5.36 -4.69 11.33
N SER A 428 -6.54 -4.80 11.95
CA SER A 428 -6.83 -3.94 13.11
C SER A 428 -5.99 -4.30 14.33
N LEU A 429 -5.48 -5.54 14.41
CA LEU A 429 -4.60 -6.00 15.47
C LEU A 429 -3.28 -5.23 15.54
N VAL A 430 -2.79 -4.79 14.38
CA VAL A 430 -1.54 -4.01 14.29
C VAL A 430 -1.68 -2.62 14.92
N HIS A 431 -2.93 -2.20 15.20
CA HIS A 431 -3.24 -0.95 15.90
C HIS A 431 -3.47 -1.13 17.41
N LEU A 432 -3.37 -2.36 17.95
CA LEU A 432 -3.64 -2.66 19.36
C LEU A 432 -2.38 -2.92 20.19
N ASP A 433 -1.23 -2.35 19.80
CA ASP A 433 0.08 -2.56 20.44
C ASP A 433 0.48 -4.03 20.63
N GLY A 434 -0.13 -4.93 19.87
CA GLY A 434 0.13 -6.36 19.95
C GLY A 434 -0.61 -7.12 21.05
N ASP A 435 -1.71 -6.59 21.58
CA ASP A 435 -2.49 -7.28 22.61
C ASP A 435 -3.64 -8.10 22.01
N ILE A 436 -3.40 -9.39 21.81
CA ILE A 436 -4.40 -10.33 21.27
C ILE A 436 -5.64 -10.46 22.18
N ASN A 437 -5.49 -10.31 23.50
CA ASN A 437 -6.64 -10.48 24.39
C ASN A 437 -7.69 -9.37 24.15
N LYS A 438 -7.23 -8.18 23.74
CA LYS A 438 -8.11 -7.07 23.34
C LYS A 438 -8.78 -7.32 22.00
N PHE A 439 -8.07 -7.96 21.06
CA PHE A 439 -8.63 -8.33 19.76
C PHE A 439 -9.83 -9.28 19.88
N LYS A 440 -9.89 -10.11 20.93
CA LYS A 440 -11.03 -11.00 21.20
C LYS A 440 -12.36 -10.28 21.38
N ASN A 441 -12.38 -8.97 21.63
CA ASN A 441 -13.59 -8.17 21.71
C ASN A 441 -13.86 -7.33 20.44
N ILE A 442 -13.03 -7.46 19.40
CA ILE A 442 -13.29 -6.89 18.09
C ILE A 442 -14.25 -7.81 17.31
N ARG A 443 -15.22 -7.18 16.65
CA ARG A 443 -16.23 -7.81 15.82
C ARG A 443 -16.30 -7.06 14.49
N HIS A 444 -15.67 -7.59 13.46
CA HIS A 444 -15.97 -7.13 12.10
C HIS A 444 -17.39 -7.58 11.77
N PHE A 445 -18.25 -6.62 11.41
CA PHE A 445 -19.68 -6.86 11.24
C PHE A 445 -19.93 -7.96 10.20
N PHE A 446 -19.21 -7.90 9.08
CA PHE A 446 -19.35 -8.82 7.96
C PHE A 446 -18.59 -10.16 8.12
N ASN A 447 -17.88 -10.36 9.24
CA ASN A 447 -17.12 -11.60 9.48
C ASN A 447 -17.98 -12.72 10.06
N THR A 448 -18.94 -13.21 9.27
CA THR A 448 -19.75 -14.38 9.63
C THR A 448 -19.82 -15.37 8.48
N PRO A 449 -20.08 -16.66 8.77
CA PRO A 449 -20.40 -17.63 7.73
C PRO A 449 -21.59 -17.20 6.87
N ASP A 450 -22.59 -16.53 7.44
CA ASP A 450 -23.83 -16.16 6.73
C ASP A 450 -23.59 -15.06 5.71
N PHE A 451 -22.82 -14.03 6.05
CA PHE A 451 -22.42 -13.02 5.07
C PHE A 451 -21.59 -13.61 3.94
N GLN A 452 -20.68 -14.53 4.26
CA GLN A 452 -19.89 -15.23 3.25
C GLN A 452 -20.76 -16.11 2.33
N ARG A 453 -21.70 -16.88 2.89
CA ARG A 453 -22.66 -17.67 2.12
C ARG A 453 -23.55 -16.79 1.26
N TRP A 454 -24.06 -15.69 1.81
CA TRP A 454 -24.83 -14.69 1.06
C TRP A 454 -24.03 -14.12 -0.10
N SER A 455 -22.77 -13.73 0.14
CA SER A 455 -21.87 -13.19 -0.88
C SER A 455 -21.65 -14.16 -2.04
N ILE A 456 -21.48 -15.45 -1.75
CA ILE A 456 -21.30 -16.46 -2.79
C ILE A 456 -22.62 -16.71 -3.55
N ALA A 457 -23.75 -16.79 -2.83
CA ALA A 457 -25.04 -17.12 -3.42
C ALA A 457 -25.67 -15.98 -4.25
N ASN A 458 -25.26 -14.72 -4.02
CA ASN A 458 -25.91 -13.53 -4.59
C ASN A 458 -24.91 -12.63 -5.35
N ASP A 459 -24.22 -13.19 -6.34
CA ASP A 459 -23.23 -12.47 -7.12
C ASP A 459 -23.80 -11.23 -7.85
N ASP A 460 -25.04 -11.34 -8.32
CA ASP A 460 -25.78 -10.30 -9.05
C ASP A 460 -26.27 -9.13 -8.17
N LEU A 461 -26.25 -9.27 -6.84
CA LEU A 461 -26.73 -8.24 -5.91
C LEU A 461 -25.63 -7.31 -5.38
N LYS A 462 -24.39 -7.52 -5.82
CA LYS A 462 -23.20 -6.79 -5.34
C LYS A 462 -22.98 -5.45 -6.04
N ILE A 463 -23.12 -5.44 -7.35
CA ILE A 463 -22.92 -4.31 -8.25
C ILE A 463 -23.75 -4.54 -9.50
N LYS A 464 -24.28 -3.46 -10.09
CA LYS A 464 -24.93 -3.52 -11.41
C LYS A 464 -23.87 -3.20 -12.48
N ASP A 465 -24.03 -2.10 -13.19
CA ASP A 465 -23.27 -1.70 -14.38
C ASP A 465 -22.45 -0.41 -14.18
N THR A 466 -22.55 0.23 -13.01
CA THR A 466 -21.88 1.51 -12.72
C THR A 466 -21.24 1.51 -11.34
N ILE A 467 -20.22 2.35 -11.15
CA ILE A 467 -19.60 2.52 -9.82
C ILE A 467 -20.60 3.05 -8.78
N ALA A 468 -21.57 3.86 -9.20
CA ALA A 468 -22.66 4.31 -8.34
C ALA A 468 -23.55 3.14 -7.88
N SER A 469 -23.66 2.06 -8.64
CA SER A 469 -24.42 0.86 -8.24
C SER A 469 -23.65 -0.10 -7.33
N TYR A 470 -22.38 0.18 -7.02
CA TYR A 470 -21.60 -0.66 -6.14
C TYR A 470 -22.22 -0.71 -4.73
N LYS A 471 -22.39 -1.93 -4.19
CA LYS A 471 -23.05 -2.22 -2.91
C LYS A 471 -24.50 -1.74 -2.84
N TRP A 472 -25.22 -1.72 -3.96
CA TRP A 472 -26.59 -1.17 -3.99
C TRP A 472 -27.53 -1.85 -3.01
N ILE A 473 -27.44 -3.16 -2.78
CA ILE A 473 -28.30 -3.86 -1.82
C ILE A 473 -28.10 -3.38 -0.36
N ALA A 474 -26.86 -3.02 0.01
CA ALA A 474 -26.57 -2.42 1.30
C ALA A 474 -27.10 -0.98 1.39
N LYS A 475 -27.07 -0.24 0.27
CA LYS A 475 -27.66 1.10 0.19
C LYS A 475 -29.19 1.06 0.26
N ASP A 476 -29.83 0.05 -0.32
CA ASP A 476 -31.26 -0.19 -0.18
C ASP A 476 -31.61 -0.50 1.28
N TYR A 477 -30.86 -1.38 1.93
CA TYR A 477 -31.01 -1.67 3.35
C TYR A 477 -30.86 -0.44 4.26
N ILE A 478 -29.90 0.45 3.97
CA ILE A 478 -29.74 1.72 4.69
C ILE A 478 -30.92 2.66 4.43
N HIS A 479 -31.35 2.76 3.16
CA HIS A 479 -32.45 3.62 2.73
C HIS A 479 -33.78 3.24 3.35
N ASP A 480 -34.08 1.94 3.47
CA ASP A 480 -35.29 1.44 4.14
C ASP A 480 -35.42 1.97 5.58
N PHE A 481 -34.29 2.28 6.23
CA PHE A 481 -34.26 2.89 7.56
C PHE A 481 -34.20 4.43 7.52
N SER A 482 -33.30 5.01 6.70
CA SER A 482 -33.00 6.44 6.71
C SER A 482 -33.93 7.30 5.87
N ASN A 483 -34.63 6.69 4.89
CA ASN A 483 -35.41 7.35 3.84
C ASN A 483 -34.60 8.45 3.11
N ASP A 484 -33.33 8.19 2.84
CA ASP A 484 -32.40 9.14 2.22
C ASP A 484 -32.10 8.77 0.76
N ASP A 485 -32.93 9.31 -0.14
CA ASP A 485 -32.83 9.04 -1.58
C ASP A 485 -31.48 9.48 -2.16
N ASP A 486 -30.92 10.59 -1.69
CA ASP A 486 -29.67 11.14 -2.19
C ASP A 486 -28.50 10.20 -1.85
N TYR A 487 -28.38 9.76 -0.60
CA TYR A 487 -27.36 8.80 -0.22
C TYR A 487 -27.50 7.49 -1.01
N ARG A 488 -28.71 6.96 -1.14
CA ARG A 488 -28.94 5.71 -1.88
C ARG A 488 -28.45 5.80 -3.32
N GLN A 489 -28.80 6.88 -4.01
CA GLN A 489 -28.53 7.07 -5.44
C GLN A 489 -27.10 7.52 -5.72
N ASN A 490 -26.59 8.48 -4.94
CA ASN A 490 -25.37 9.23 -5.26
C ASN A 490 -24.15 8.82 -4.42
N LYS A 491 -24.33 8.07 -3.32
CA LYS A 491 -23.18 7.63 -2.51
C LYS A 491 -22.28 6.69 -3.31
N ILE A 492 -21.05 7.15 -3.53
CA ILE A 492 -19.92 6.35 -4.01
C ILE A 492 -19.05 5.88 -2.83
N LYS A 493 -18.41 4.73 -3.01
CA LYS A 493 -17.41 4.22 -2.06
C LYS A 493 -16.19 5.16 -2.07
N VAL A 494 -15.77 5.56 -0.88
CA VAL A 494 -14.51 6.28 -0.64
C VAL A 494 -13.66 5.42 0.29
N GLY A 495 -12.35 5.39 0.06
CA GLY A 495 -11.43 4.71 0.96
C GLY A 495 -11.29 5.52 2.25
N SER A 496 -11.76 4.97 3.38
CA SER A 496 -11.70 5.63 4.69
C SER A 496 -10.50 5.20 5.54
N LEU A 497 -9.75 4.18 5.10
CA LEU A 497 -8.62 3.62 5.85
C LEU A 497 -7.32 3.79 5.05
N GLY A 498 -6.36 4.48 5.64
CA GLY A 498 -4.95 4.24 5.31
C GLY A 498 -4.53 2.91 5.93
N VAL A 499 -3.80 2.06 5.20
CA VAL A 499 -3.21 0.87 5.81
C VAL A 499 -1.89 1.27 6.45
N PHE A 500 -1.75 0.96 7.73
CA PHE A 500 -0.55 1.16 8.52
C PHE A 500 0.12 -0.20 8.70
N LEU A 501 1.44 -0.24 8.56
CA LEU A 501 2.21 -1.47 8.71
C LEU A 501 2.37 -1.84 10.19
N GLY A 502 2.25 -0.87 11.09
CA GLY A 502 2.33 -1.07 12.54
C GLY A 502 3.69 -1.61 13.00
N LYS A 503 3.82 -1.79 14.31
CA LYS A 503 5.05 -2.33 14.92
C LYS A 503 5.33 -3.78 14.55
N ALA A 504 4.29 -4.58 14.31
CA ALA A 504 4.43 -6.02 14.09
C ALA A 504 4.91 -6.34 12.68
N LEU A 505 5.91 -7.22 12.57
CA LEU A 505 6.32 -7.86 11.32
C LEU A 505 5.33 -8.97 10.92
N GLY A 506 4.76 -9.65 11.91
CA GLY A 506 3.74 -10.67 11.68
C GLY A 506 3.10 -11.17 12.97
N VAL A 507 2.07 -11.99 12.82
CA VAL A 507 1.36 -12.66 13.90
C VAL A 507 1.26 -14.15 13.55
N ASP A 508 1.69 -15.02 14.45
CA ASP A 508 1.65 -16.46 14.22
C ASP A 508 0.32 -17.10 14.67
N ASN A 509 0.15 -18.39 14.38
CA ASN A 509 -1.06 -19.12 14.75
C ASN A 509 -1.22 -19.42 16.26
N LYS A 510 -0.23 -19.08 17.10
CA LYS A 510 -0.32 -19.07 18.56
C LYS A 510 -0.58 -17.65 19.11
N ASP A 511 -0.90 -16.70 18.24
CA ASP A 511 -1.12 -15.29 18.57
C ASP A 511 0.14 -14.57 19.11
N THR A 512 1.32 -15.07 18.77
CA THR A 512 2.58 -14.40 19.10
C THR A 512 2.87 -13.29 18.10
N PHE A 513 3.18 -12.10 18.62
CA PHE A 513 3.65 -10.98 17.81
C PHE A 513 5.13 -11.12 17.52
N ILE A 514 5.45 -11.13 16.23
CA ILE A 514 6.82 -11.08 15.75
C ILE A 514 7.16 -9.61 15.55
N ALA A 515 8.00 -9.07 16.44
CA ALA A 515 8.40 -7.68 16.41
C ALA A 515 9.74 -7.47 17.13
N ALA A 516 10.51 -6.49 16.68
CA ALA A 516 11.70 -6.01 17.38
C ALA A 516 11.86 -4.50 17.15
N GLY A 517 11.73 -3.73 18.22
CA GLY A 517 11.68 -2.27 18.15
C GLY A 517 10.32 -1.70 17.76
N ASP A 518 10.24 -0.39 17.54
CA ASP A 518 9.04 0.39 17.21
C ASP A 518 8.52 0.10 15.79
N THR A 519 9.39 -0.28 14.84
CA THR A 519 9.00 -0.50 13.44
C THR A 519 9.24 -1.94 12.96
N SER A 520 10.11 -2.70 13.64
CA SER A 520 10.49 -4.08 13.24
C SER A 520 11.10 -4.18 11.84
N THR A 521 11.76 -3.11 11.37
CA THR A 521 12.39 -3.09 10.04
C THR A 521 13.89 -3.44 10.08
N ASP A 522 14.49 -3.51 11.28
CA ASP A 522 15.87 -3.99 11.46
C ASP A 522 15.93 -5.52 11.39
N VAL A 523 16.38 -6.02 10.24
CA VAL A 523 16.52 -7.46 9.96
C VAL A 523 17.50 -8.13 10.92
N ALA A 524 18.61 -7.47 11.28
CA ALA A 524 19.61 -8.04 12.16
C ALA A 524 19.05 -8.22 13.57
N LEU A 525 18.30 -7.23 14.06
CA LEU A 525 17.65 -7.28 15.37
C LEU A 525 16.56 -8.36 15.42
N ILE A 526 15.71 -8.46 14.40
CA ILE A 526 14.69 -9.51 14.32
C ILE A 526 15.35 -10.90 14.34
N ARG A 527 16.43 -11.09 13.56
CA ARG A 527 17.20 -12.35 13.55
C ARG A 527 17.89 -12.63 14.88
N GLN A 528 18.44 -11.63 15.56
CA GLN A 528 19.04 -11.81 16.89
C GLN A 528 17.98 -12.25 17.91
N ARG A 529 16.77 -11.67 17.84
CA ARG A 529 15.70 -11.95 18.79
C ARG A 529 15.08 -13.34 18.61
N TYR A 530 14.77 -13.72 17.38
CA TYR A 530 14.03 -14.94 17.09
C TYR A 530 14.90 -16.09 16.52
N GLY A 531 16.08 -15.77 16.00
CA GLY A 531 17.03 -16.74 15.45
C GLY A 531 16.40 -17.64 14.39
N ASP A 532 16.81 -18.90 14.42
CA ASP A 532 16.33 -19.93 13.50
C ASP A 532 14.85 -20.28 13.70
N GLN A 533 14.19 -19.81 14.77
CA GLN A 533 12.78 -20.08 14.96
C GLN A 533 11.93 -19.53 13.80
N LEU A 534 12.35 -18.45 13.15
CA LEU A 534 11.61 -17.85 12.03
C LEU A 534 11.58 -18.76 10.79
N GLN A 535 12.62 -19.58 10.58
CA GLN A 535 12.74 -20.47 9.42
C GLN A 535 11.59 -21.48 9.34
N ARG A 536 10.90 -21.75 10.45
CA ARG A 536 9.72 -22.63 10.47
C ARG A 536 8.59 -22.15 9.58
N PHE A 537 8.51 -20.85 9.30
CA PHE A 537 7.46 -20.25 8.48
C PHE A 537 7.73 -20.36 6.98
N LEU A 538 8.93 -20.75 6.55
CA LEU A 538 9.20 -21.05 5.14
C LEU A 538 8.49 -22.34 4.72
N ARG A 539 7.96 -22.36 3.50
CA ARG A 539 7.37 -23.56 2.91
C ARG A 539 8.40 -24.55 2.42
#